data_AF-A0AAD9URW9-F1
#
_entry.id   AF-A0AAD9URW9-F1
#
_cell.length_a   1.000
_cell.length_b   1.000
_cell.length_c   1.000
_cell.angle_alpha   90.00
_cell.angle_beta   90.00
_cell.angle_gamma   90.00
#
_symmetry.space_group_name_H-M   'P 1'
#
loop_
_entity.id
_entity.type
_entity.pdbx_description
1 polymer ?
#
loop_
_entity_poly.entity_id
_entity_poly.type
_entity_poly.pdbx_seq_one_letter_code
_entity_poly.pdbx_strand_id
1 'polypeptide(L)'
;MEITETHLNESIDNSKLFFDGYCLWRLDRRDKKGSGVAFYVKRIIGCEIISKYKREDSEALSLEVKARSQRLLVGCVYRPPGYEGFSGHFNSTLECIW
;
A
#
# COMPACT_ATOMS: atom_id res chain seq x y z
N MET A 1 7.51 0.00 7.51
CA MET A 1 6.86 1.27 7.85
C MET A 1 5.78 1.50 6.83
N GLU A 2 4.57 1.76 7.30
CA GLU A 2 3.41 2.12 6.47
C GLU A 2 3.26 3.63 6.49
N ILE A 3 3.01 4.23 5.34
CA ILE A 3 2.83 5.67 5.19
C ILE A 3 1.58 5.90 4.36
N THR A 4 0.65 6.71 4.88
CA THR A 4 -0.55 7.18 4.19
C THR A 4 -0.44 8.69 3.93
N GLU A 5 -1.27 9.22 3.03
CA GLU A 5 -1.21 10.63 2.60
C GLU A 5 0.19 11.03 2.12
N THR A 6 0.79 10.22 1.25
CA THR A 6 2.16 10.49 0.75
C THR A 6 2.21 11.72 -0.15
N HIS A 7 1.09 12.09 -0.77
CA HIS A 7 0.98 13.16 -1.77
C HIS A 7 1.97 13.02 -2.94
N LEU A 8 2.45 11.79 -3.17
CA LEU A 8 3.37 11.47 -4.24
C LEU A 8 2.63 11.29 -5.57
N ASN A 9 3.36 11.51 -6.66
CA ASN A 9 2.89 11.25 -8.01
C ASN A 9 4.02 10.65 -8.84
N GLU A 10 3.68 10.08 -10.00
CA GLU A 10 4.61 9.35 -10.86
C GLU A 10 5.75 10.20 -11.42
N SER A 11 5.65 11.54 -11.38
CA SER A 11 6.76 12.42 -11.78
C SER A 11 7.90 12.48 -10.74
N ILE A 12 7.66 12.02 -9.51
CA ILE A 12 8.68 11.96 -8.46
C ILE A 12 9.43 10.63 -8.59
N ASP A 13 10.68 10.72 -9.04
CA ASP A 13 11.57 9.58 -9.18
C ASP A 13 11.88 8.90 -7.83
N ASN A 14 11.96 7.56 -7.84
CA ASN A 14 12.21 6.77 -6.63
C ASN A 14 13.59 7.05 -6.00
N SER A 15 14.59 7.50 -6.75
CA SER A 15 15.90 7.88 -6.21
C SER A 15 15.82 9.05 -5.23
N LYS A 16 14.84 9.95 -5.39
CA LYS A 16 14.59 11.07 -4.47
C LYS A 16 13.95 10.62 -3.16
N LEU A 17 13.38 9.41 -3.15
CA LEU A 17 12.73 8.78 -2.01
C LEU A 17 13.57 7.64 -1.45
N PHE A 18 14.84 7.55 -1.85
CA PHE A 18 15.72 6.51 -1.40
C PHE A 18 15.97 6.62 0.11
N PHE A 19 15.79 5.50 0.80
CA PHE A 19 16.14 5.37 2.21
C PHE A 19 17.04 4.15 2.39
N ASP A 20 18.24 4.39 2.91
CA ASP A 20 19.29 3.36 2.92
C ASP A 20 18.89 2.12 3.71
N GLY A 21 19.13 0.95 3.12
CA GLY A 21 18.71 -0.34 3.66
C GLY A 21 17.23 -0.68 3.48
N TYR A 22 16.42 0.15 2.80
CA TYR A 22 14.99 -0.09 2.57
C TYR A 22 14.63 -0.21 1.09
N CYS A 23 13.55 -0.93 0.82
CA CYS A 23 12.83 -0.98 -0.44
C CYS A 23 11.53 -0.19 -0.30
N LEU A 24 11.20 0.60 -1.33
CA LEU A 24 9.97 1.38 -1.42
C LEU A 24 8.96 0.68 -2.33
N TRP A 25 7.75 0.50 -1.82
CA TRP A 25 6.57 0.16 -2.62
C TRP A 25 5.54 1.26 -2.43
N ARG A 26 4.97 1.81 -3.51
CA ARG A 26 4.02 2.92 -3.40
C ARG A 26 2.89 2.82 -4.41
N LEU A 27 1.76 3.42 -4.07
CA LEU A 27 0.59 3.61 -4.91
C LEU A 27 0.32 5.10 -4.98
N ASP A 28 0.68 5.68 -6.11
CA ASP A 28 0.47 7.10 -6.40
C ASP A 28 -0.91 7.28 -7.06
N ARG A 29 -1.57 8.42 -6.80
CA ARG A 29 -2.84 8.74 -7.44
C ARG A 29 -2.62 9.78 -8.55
N ARG A 30 -3.15 9.52 -9.75
CA ARG A 30 -2.89 10.33 -10.95
C ARG A 30 -3.75 11.60 -11.04
N ASP A 31 -4.97 11.58 -10.51
CA ASP A 31 -6.01 12.54 -10.95
C ASP A 31 -6.59 13.45 -9.85
N LYS A 32 -6.10 13.39 -8.61
CA LYS A 32 -6.59 14.22 -7.50
C LYS A 32 -5.47 14.69 -6.59
N LYS A 33 -5.66 15.88 -5.99
CA LYS A 33 -4.80 16.42 -4.95
C LYS A 33 -5.14 15.75 -3.61
N GLY A 34 -4.13 15.30 -2.87
CA GLY A 34 -4.34 14.46 -1.67
C GLY A 34 -3.91 13.03 -1.93
N SER A 35 -4.02 12.14 -0.93
CA SER A 35 -3.92 10.69 -1.13
C SER A 35 -2.50 10.10 -1.29
N GLY A 36 -2.43 8.77 -1.29
CA GLY A 36 -1.25 7.97 -1.61
C GLY A 36 -0.85 7.09 -0.43
N VAL A 37 -0.42 5.86 -0.74
CA VAL A 37 0.05 4.91 0.27
C VAL A 37 1.41 4.34 -0.12
N ALA A 38 2.25 4.06 0.87
CA ALA A 38 3.57 3.49 0.65
C ALA A 38 4.03 2.58 1.80
N PHE A 39 4.87 1.62 1.43
CA PHE A 39 5.65 0.80 2.33
C PHE A 39 7.14 1.09 2.16
N TYR A 40 7.82 1.35 3.27
CA TYR A 40 9.26 1.15 3.38
C TYR A 40 9.53 -0.13 4.15
N VAL A 41 10.19 -1.08 3.49
CA VAL A 41 10.51 -2.40 4.07
C VAL A 41 12.02 -2.59 4.07
N LYS A 42 12.62 -3.04 5.18
CA LYS A 42 14.05 -3.35 5.20
C LYS A 42 14.37 -4.39 4.12
N ARG A 43 15.44 -4.19 3.36
CA ARG A 43 15.83 -5.05 2.23
C ARG A 43 16.09 -6.51 2.62
N ILE A 44 16.44 -6.74 3.88
CA ILE A 44 16.64 -8.09 4.44
C ILE A 44 15.33 -8.86 4.69
N ILE A 45 14.18 -8.19 4.64
CA ILE A 45 12.87 -8.81 4.83
C ILE A 45 12.34 -9.23 3.46
N GLY A 46 12.17 -10.54 3.26
CA GLY A 46 11.53 -11.08 2.08
C GLY A 46 10.05 -10.70 2.04
N CYS A 47 9.64 -9.96 1.01
CA CYS A 47 8.25 -9.55 0.84
C CYS A 47 7.89 -9.35 -0.64
N GLU A 48 6.58 -9.38 -0.95
CA GLU A 48 6.06 -9.14 -2.28
C GLU A 48 4.71 -8.42 -2.25
N ILE A 49 4.43 -7.59 -3.24
CA ILE A 49 3.12 -6.94 -3.39
C ILE A 49 2.10 -7.95 -3.90
N ILE A 50 0.94 -8.00 -3.24
CA ILE A 50 -0.17 -8.87 -3.62
C ILE A 50 -1.22 -8.06 -4.37
N SER A 51 -1.21 -8.15 -5.70
CA SER A 51 -2.16 -7.45 -6.56
C SER A 51 -3.59 -8.00 -6.49
N LYS A 52 -3.78 -9.25 -6.00
CA LYS A 52 -5.11 -9.89 -5.85
C LYS A 52 -6.10 -9.03 -5.05
N TYR A 53 -5.61 -8.28 -4.07
CA TYR A 53 -6.43 -7.45 -3.18
C TYR A 53 -6.49 -5.98 -3.60
N LYS A 54 -5.83 -5.61 -4.70
CA LYS A 54 -5.92 -4.26 -5.25
C LYS A 54 -7.33 -4.02 -5.78
N ARG A 55 -7.90 -2.86 -5.48
CA ARG A 55 -9.14 -2.35 -6.09
C ARG A 55 -8.86 -0.95 -6.64
N GLU A 56 -9.56 -0.56 -7.70
CA GLU A 56 -9.33 0.74 -8.36
C GLU A 56 -9.86 1.92 -7.53
N ASP A 57 -10.86 1.65 -6.70
CA ASP A 57 -11.54 2.59 -5.83
C ASP A 57 -11.00 2.60 -4.40
N SER A 58 -10.06 1.71 -4.07
CA SER A 58 -9.42 1.65 -2.76
C SER A 58 -7.98 2.16 -2.81
N GLU A 59 -7.62 2.99 -1.82
CA GLU A 59 -6.24 3.43 -1.62
C GLU A 59 -5.54 2.45 -0.69
N ALA A 60 -5.30 1.26 -1.23
CA ALA A 60 -4.75 0.15 -0.47
C ALA A 60 -3.59 -0.51 -1.21
N LEU A 61 -2.51 -0.77 -0.48
CA LEU A 61 -1.46 -1.68 -0.87
C LEU A 61 -1.45 -2.87 0.08
N SER A 62 -1.30 -4.05 -0.48
CA SER A 62 -1.14 -5.29 0.28
C SER A 62 0.23 -5.90 0.01
N LEU A 63 0.93 -6.24 1.07
CA LEU A 63 2.27 -6.81 1.06
C LEU A 63 2.24 -8.15 1.80
N GLU A 64 2.66 -9.23 1.14
CA GLU A 64 2.95 -10.49 1.83
C GLU A 64 4.39 -10.44 2.34
N VAL A 65 4.56 -10.55 3.65
CA VAL A 65 5.86 -10.66 4.32
C VAL A 65 6.12 -12.13 4.64
N LYS A 66 7.27 -12.64 4.21
CA LYS A 66 7.71 -14.02 4.45
C LYS A 66 8.67 -14.04 5.64
N ALA A 67 8.28 -14.71 6.71
CA ALA A 67 9.06 -14.87 7.92
C ALA A 67 9.18 -16.36 8.28
N ARG A 68 10.31 -16.98 7.92
CA ARG A 68 10.55 -18.42 8.08
C ARG A 68 9.42 -19.25 7.43
N SER A 69 8.68 -20.03 8.21
CA SER A 69 7.54 -20.83 7.76
C SER A 69 6.20 -20.09 7.79
N GLN A 70 6.20 -18.81 8.15
CA GLN A 70 4.99 -18.00 8.26
C GLN A 70 4.91 -16.97 7.13
N ARG A 71 3.68 -16.70 6.71
CA ARG A 71 3.33 -15.62 5.79
C ARG A 71 2.40 -14.68 6.52
N LEU A 72 2.70 -13.39 6.47
CA LEU A 72 1.88 -12.34 7.04
C LEU A 72 1.43 -11.41 5.92
N LEU A 73 0.12 -11.25 5.77
CA LEU A 73 -0.45 -10.23 4.90
C LEU A 73 -0.52 -8.90 5.68
N VAL A 74 0.12 -7.88 5.15
CA VAL A 74 0.20 -6.54 5.73
C VAL A 74 -0.48 -5.57 4.76
N GLY A 75 -1.43 -4.77 5.24
CA GLY A 75 -2.21 -3.85 4.42
C GLY A 75 -1.99 -2.40 4.84
N CYS A 76 -1.53 -1.55 3.93
CA CYS A 76 -1.48 -0.11 4.13
C CYS A 76 -2.69 0.49 3.41
N VAL A 77 -3.64 1.01 4.18
CA VAL A 77 -4.96 1.43 3.69
C VAL A 77 -5.24 2.84 4.14
N TYR A 78 -5.63 3.69 3.19
CA TYR A 78 -6.14 5.01 3.47
C TYR A 78 -7.64 5.09 3.16
N ARG A 79 -8.38 5.73 4.07
CA ARG A 79 -9.79 6.07 3.89
C ARG A 79 -9.92 7.57 3.62
N PRO A 80 -10.31 7.97 2.40
CA PRO A 80 -10.59 9.38 2.11
C PRO A 80 -11.69 9.95 3.00
N PRO A 81 -11.58 11.23 3.42
CA PRO A 81 -12.63 11.89 4.19
C PRO A 81 -13.92 11.95 3.37
N GLY A 82 -15.06 11.67 4.01
CA GLY A 82 -16.38 11.69 3.37
C GLY A 82 -16.67 10.54 2.42
N TYR A 83 -15.82 9.51 2.35
CA TYR A 83 -16.11 8.33 1.55
C TYR A 83 -17.02 7.33 2.31
N GLU A 84 -18.33 7.50 2.14
CA GLU A 84 -19.36 6.66 2.78
C GLU A 84 -19.28 5.18 2.36
N GLY A 85 -18.86 4.89 1.12
CA GLY A 85 -18.75 3.53 0.57
C GLY A 85 -17.55 2.72 1.08
N PHE A 86 -16.62 3.35 1.82
CA PHE A 86 -15.35 2.73 2.20
C PHE A 86 -15.55 1.40 2.93
N SER A 87 -16.39 1.37 3.96
CA SER A 87 -16.55 0.18 4.81
C SER A 87 -17.07 -1.02 4.02
N GLY A 88 -18.00 -0.80 3.09
CA GLY A 88 -18.52 -1.85 2.22
C GLY A 88 -17.44 -2.42 1.31
N HIS A 89 -16.74 -1.56 0.56
CA HIS A 89 -15.70 -2.00 -0.38
C HIS A 89 -14.48 -2.61 0.32
N PHE A 90 -14.10 -2.05 1.48
CA PHE A 90 -13.03 -2.60 2.28
C PHE A 90 -13.40 -3.98 2.84
N ASN A 91 -14.61 -4.16 3.35
CA ASN A 91 -15.08 -5.48 3.80
C ASN A 91 -15.09 -6.51 2.68
N SER A 92 -15.57 -6.17 1.47
CA SER A 92 -15.50 -7.08 0.32
C SER A 92 -14.05 -7.45 -0.06
N THR A 93 -13.09 -6.56 0.19
CA THR A 93 -11.67 -6.88 0.02
C THR A 93 -11.19 -7.87 1.08
N LEU A 94 -11.59 -7.68 2.34
CA LEU A 94 -11.27 -8.60 3.44
C LEU A 94 -11.88 -9.99 3.24
N GLU A 95 -13.09 -10.09 2.70
CA GLU A 95 -13.74 -11.36 2.36
C GLU A 95 -12.98 -12.15 1.30
N CYS A 96 -12.17 -11.51 0.45
CA CYS A 96 -11.34 -12.21 -0.54
C CYS A 96 -10.05 -12.80 0.05
N ILE A 97 -9.71 -12.46 1.30
CA ILE A 97 -8.49 -12.89 1.99
C ILE A 97 -8.67 -14.27 2.63
N TRP A 98 -9.90 -14.59 3.07
CA TRP A 98 -10.29 -15.87 3.68
C TRP A 98 -10.95 -16.80 2.66
#